data_AF-A0A1H3U0H9-F1
#
_entry.id   AF-A0A1H3U0H9-F1
#
_cell.length_a   1.000
_cell.length_b   1.000
_cell.length_c   1.000
_cell.angle_alpha   90.00
_cell.angle_beta   90.00
_cell.angle_gamma   90.00
#
_symmetry.space_group_name_H-M   'P 1'
#
loop_
_entity.id
_entity.type
_entity.pdbx_description
1 polymer ?
#
loop_
_entity_poly.entity_id
_entity_poly.type
_entity_poly.pdbx_seq_one_letter_code
_entity_poly.pdbx_strand_id
1 'polypeptide(L)'
;MDPDLVAAVAAVAGGDKINVSRFCAEHKISRTVFYKYVNRFRQEGAAGFIRRSSAPHRRPTTTAARVREAVVRARKQLAEEGRD
;
A
#
# COMPACT_ATOMS: atom_id res chain seq x y z
N MET A 1 7.03 -6.52 5.12
CA MET A 1 6.72 -5.57 6.20
C MET A 1 7.39 -6.09 7.46
N ASP A 2 7.81 -5.21 8.37
CA ASP A 2 8.46 -5.62 9.61
C ASP A 2 7.54 -6.58 10.43
N PRO A 3 8.00 -7.79 10.79
CA PRO A 3 7.16 -8.77 11.49
C PRO A 3 6.65 -8.27 12.86
N ASP A 4 7.48 -7.53 13.59
CA ASP A 4 7.14 -7.01 14.91
C ASP A 4 6.01 -5.97 14.82
N LEU A 5 6.05 -5.12 13.80
CA LEU A 5 4.95 -4.20 13.49
C LEU A 5 3.64 -4.95 13.21
N VAL A 6 3.69 -6.02 12.43
CA VAL A 6 2.49 -6.82 12.10
C VAL A 6 1.90 -7.44 13.37
N ALA A 7 2.74 -8.04 14.22
CA ALA A 7 2.32 -8.65 15.47
C ALA A 7 1.73 -7.61 16.43
N ALA A 8 2.40 -6.47 16.63
CA ALA A 8 1.92 -5.40 17.50
C ALA A 8 0.59 -4.80 17.03
N VAL A 9 0.43 -4.61 15.71
CA VAL A 9 -0.83 -4.13 15.13
C VAL A 9 -1.94 -5.17 15.30
N ALA A 10 -1.68 -6.46 15.08
CA ALA A 10 -2.67 -7.52 15.25
C ALA A 10 -3.14 -7.62 16.72
N ALA A 11 -2.21 -7.56 17.67
CA ALA A 11 -2.50 -7.55 19.10
C ALA A 11 -3.43 -6.37 19.48
N VAL A 12 -3.05 -5.14 19.10
CA VAL A 12 -3.87 -3.94 19.37
C VAL A 12 -5.21 -3.96 18.63
N ALA A 13 -5.26 -4.53 17.43
CA ALA A 13 -6.50 -4.70 16.70
C ALA A 13 -7.44 -5.68 17.41
N GLY A 14 -6.90 -6.75 18.01
CA GLY A 14 -7.60 -7.74 18.83
C GLY A 14 -8.00 -7.27 20.23
N GLY A 15 -7.55 -6.08 20.66
CA GLY A 15 -7.93 -5.46 21.94
C GLY A 15 -6.85 -5.49 23.01
N ASP A 16 -5.66 -6.02 22.70
CA ASP A 16 -4.55 -6.03 23.64
C ASP A 16 -4.06 -4.60 23.92
N LYS A 17 -3.67 -4.37 25.16
CA LYS A 17 -3.10 -3.09 25.59
C LYS A 17 -1.58 -3.19 25.61
N ILE A 18 -0.93 -2.47 24.69
CA ILE A 18 0.52 -2.29 24.68
C ILE A 18 0.88 -0.81 24.81
N ASN A 19 2.11 -0.51 25.20
CA ASN A 19 2.63 0.86 25.17
C ASN A 19 2.99 1.27 23.72
N VAL A 20 1.98 1.69 22.96
CA VAL A 20 2.14 2.09 21.55
C VAL A 20 3.17 3.20 21.38
N SER A 21 3.26 4.13 22.32
CA SER A 21 4.23 5.22 22.27
C SER A 21 5.67 4.72 22.33
N ARG A 22 5.96 3.78 23.24
CA ARG A 22 7.28 3.14 23.36
C ARG A 22 7.60 2.33 22.11
N PHE A 23 6.68 1.46 21.70
CA PHE A 23 6.83 0.64 20.49
C PHE A 23 7.13 1.49 19.24
N CYS A 24 6.37 2.57 19.04
CA CYS A 24 6.58 3.47 17.90
C CYS A 24 7.96 4.14 17.92
N ALA A 25 8.46 4.51 19.11
CA ALA A 25 9.78 5.12 19.27
C ALA A 25 10.91 4.13 18.98
N GLU A 26 10.80 2.89 19.48
CA GLU A 26 11.77 1.81 19.26
C GLU A 26 11.82 1.40 17.78
N HIS A 27 10.67 1.28 17.11
CA HIS A 27 10.56 0.86 15.71
C HIS A 27 10.61 2.02 14.70
N LYS A 28 10.84 3.26 15.14
CA LYS A 28 10.95 4.47 14.29
C LYS A 28 9.74 4.68 13.36
N ILE A 29 8.54 4.40 13.86
CA ILE A 29 7.28 4.64 13.14
C ILE A 29 6.47 5.73 13.83
N SER A 30 5.70 6.49 13.06
CA SER A 30 4.76 7.44 13.67
C SER A 30 3.54 6.70 14.22
N ARG A 31 3.01 7.18 15.35
CA ARG A 31 1.74 6.66 15.92
C ARG A 31 0.59 6.75 14.91
N THR A 32 0.58 7.78 14.08
CA THR A 32 -0.41 7.95 13.00
C THR A 32 -0.37 6.81 12.00
N VAL A 33 0.83 6.37 11.59
CA VAL A 33 1.00 5.21 10.71
C VAL A 33 0.60 3.91 11.42
N PHE A 34 0.97 3.77 12.70
CA PHE A 34 0.58 2.61 13.51
C PHE A 34 -0.95 2.45 13.57
N TYR A 35 -1.68 3.49 14.00
CA TYR A 35 -3.14 3.42 14.09
C TYR A 35 -3.82 3.32 12.73
N LYS A 36 -3.23 3.89 11.68
CA LYS A 36 -3.68 3.64 10.29
C LYS A 36 -3.65 2.15 9.96
N TYR A 37 -2.60 1.42 10.33
CA TYR A 37 -2.53 -0.02 10.10
C TYR A 37 -3.43 -0.83 11.03
N VAL A 38 -3.62 -0.43 12.30
CA VAL A 38 -4.64 -1.04 13.19
C VAL A 38 -6.03 -0.94 12.55
N ASN A 39 -6.41 0.23 12.06
CA ASN A 39 -7.71 0.41 11.41
C ASN A 39 -7.84 -0.42 10.14
N ARG A 40 -6.78 -0.52 9.33
CA ARG A 40 -6.79 -1.38 8.14
C ARG A 40 -6.87 -2.86 8.50
N PHE A 41 -6.13 -3.31 9.50
CA PHE A 41 -6.17 -4.70 9.95
C PHE A 41 -7.55 -5.09 10.47
N ARG A 42 -8.23 -4.20 11.20
CA ARG A 42 -9.63 -4.44 11.63
C ARG A 42 -10.60 -4.60 10.46
N GLN A 43 -10.36 -3.94 9.33
CA GLN A 43 -11.25 -3.97 8.16
C GLN A 43 -10.92 -5.10 7.19
N GLU A 44 -9.63 -5.39 7.01
CA GLU A 44 -9.12 -6.19 5.88
C GLU A 44 -8.23 -7.37 6.35
N GLY A 45 -8.03 -7.52 7.67
CA GLY A 45 -7.07 -8.48 8.22
C GLY A 45 -5.66 -8.25 7.69
N ALA A 46 -4.98 -9.35 7.35
CA ALA A 46 -3.62 -9.31 6.80
C ALA A 46 -3.53 -8.52 5.47
N ALA A 47 -4.61 -8.46 4.68
CA ALA A 47 -4.63 -7.70 3.43
C ALA A 47 -4.45 -6.19 3.65
N GLY A 48 -4.76 -5.68 4.84
CA GLY A 48 -4.59 -4.27 5.21
C GLY A 48 -3.14 -3.77 5.18
N PHE A 49 -2.17 -4.68 5.15
CA PHE A 49 -0.74 -4.38 5.05
C PHE A 49 -0.22 -4.36 3.61
N ILE A 50 -1.04 -4.79 2.63
CA ILE A 50 -0.67 -4.71 1.22
C ILE A 50 -0.47 -3.25 0.85
N ARG A 51 0.64 -2.98 0.14
CA ARG A 51 0.96 -1.64 -0.33
C ARG A 51 -0.14 -1.16 -1.25
N ARG A 52 -0.82 -0.08 -0.84
CA ARG A 52 -1.73 0.66 -1.71
C ARG A 52 -0.93 1.59 -2.61
N SER A 53 -1.53 1.95 -3.73
CA SER A 53 -0.98 2.96 -4.62
C SER A 53 -0.65 4.24 -3.85
N SER A 54 0.56 4.76 -4.01
CA SER A 54 0.98 6.07 -3.48
C SER A 54 0.60 7.21 -4.44
N ALA A 55 -0.25 6.90 -5.41
CA ALA A 55 -0.72 7.86 -6.38
C ALA A 55 -1.54 8.98 -5.74
N PRO A 56 -1.34 10.24 -6.16
CA PRO A 56 -2.30 11.30 -5.85
C PRO A 56 -3.69 10.92 -6.34
N HIS A 57 -4.72 11.27 -5.56
CA HIS A 57 -6.13 11.00 -5.92
C HIS A 57 -6.53 11.74 -7.20
N ARG A 58 -6.03 12.98 -7.37
CA ARG A 58 -6.27 13.79 -8.57
C ARG A 58 -5.00 13.87 -9.39
N ARG A 59 -5.09 13.44 -10.65
CA ARG A 59 -4.00 13.47 -11.62
C ARG A 59 -4.52 14.11 -12.92
N PRO A 60 -4.63 15.44 -13.00
CA PRO A 60 -5.31 16.11 -14.11
C PRO A 60 -4.66 15.85 -15.46
N THR A 61 -3.34 15.58 -15.48
CA THR A 61 -2.57 15.24 -16.68
C THR A 61 -2.53 13.74 -16.96
N THR A 62 -3.45 12.96 -16.38
CA THR A 62 -3.55 11.52 -16.67
C THR A 62 -3.97 11.29 -18.11
N THR A 63 -3.10 10.63 -18.88
CA THR A 63 -3.45 10.08 -20.20
C THR A 63 -4.69 9.18 -20.09
N ALA A 64 -5.68 9.43 -20.94
CA ALA A 64 -6.93 8.67 -20.95
C ALA A 64 -6.66 7.16 -21.14
N ALA A 65 -7.45 6.31 -20.47
CA ALA A 65 -7.28 4.85 -20.49
C ALA A 65 -7.21 4.30 -21.92
N ARG A 66 -8.13 4.73 -22.80
CA ARG A 66 -8.16 4.36 -24.22
C ARG A 66 -6.83 4.62 -24.95
N VAL A 67 -6.15 5.72 -24.63
CA VAL A 67 -4.88 6.10 -25.27
C VAL A 67 -3.76 5.23 -24.72
N ARG A 68 -3.73 4.97 -23.41
CA ARG A 68 -2.76 4.06 -22.80
C ARG A 68 -2.87 2.65 -23.38
N GLU A 69 -4.10 2.16 -23.53
CA GLU A 69 -4.38 0.85 -24.13
C GLU A 69 -3.94 0.78 -25.60
N ALA A 70 -4.19 1.84 -26.37
CA ALA A 70 -3.73 1.94 -27.75
C ALA A 70 -2.20 1.90 -27.85
N VAL A 71 -1.49 2.64 -26.98
CA VAL A 71 -0.02 2.65 -26.93
C VAL A 71 0.53 1.27 -26.53
N VAL A 72 -0.04 0.62 -25.51
CA VAL A 72 0.38 -0.73 -25.10
C VAL A 72 0.18 -1.74 -26.23
N ARG A 73 -0.95 -1.66 -26.93
CA ARG A 73 -1.24 -2.54 -28.08
C ARG A 73 -0.24 -2.32 -29.22
N ALA A 74 0.01 -1.06 -29.58
CA ALA A 74 0.97 -0.71 -30.62
C ALA A 74 2.38 -1.21 -30.27
N ARG A 75 2.81 -1.05 -29.01
CA ARG A 75 4.08 -1.59 -28.52
C ARG A 75 4.17 -3.11 -28.64
N LYS A 76 3.12 -3.83 -28.25
CA LYS A 76 3.09 -5.29 -28.42
C LYS A 76 3.22 -5.69 -29.89
N GLN A 77 2.50 -5.01 -30.78
CA GLN A 77 2.58 -5.28 -32.22
C GLN A 77 3.99 -5.03 -32.78
N LEU A 78 4.63 -3.91 -32.42
CA LEU A 78 6.00 -3.63 -32.86
C LEU A 78 7.00 -4.69 -32.38
N ALA A 79 6.84 -5.19 -31.14
CA ALA A 79 7.67 -6.27 -30.62
C ALA A 79 7.48 -7.58 -31.41
N GLU A 80 6.24 -7.96 -31.72
CA GLU A 80 5.95 -9.14 -32.56
C GLU A 80 6.51 -8.99 -33.99
N GLU A 81 6.53 -7.78 -34.52
CA GLU A 81 7.15 -7.46 -35.81
C GLU A 81 8.69 -7.39 -35.75
N GLY A 82 9.30 -7.53 -34.58
CA GLY A 82 10.75 -7.45 -34.39
C GLY A 82 11.32 -6.03 -34.53
N ARG A 83 10.51 -5.00 -34.25
CA ARG A 83 10.81 -3.58 -34.46
C ARG A 83 10.90 -2.77 -33.16
N ASP A 84 10.98 -3.42 -32.00
CA ASP A 84 11.16 -2.79 -30.68
C ASP A 84 12.63 -2.73 -30.28
#